data_AF-A0A7M3Z3W7-F1
#
_entry.id   AF-A0A7M3Z3W7-F1
#
_cell.length_a   1.000
_cell.length_b   1.000
_cell.length_c   1.000
_cell.angle_alpha   90.00
_cell.angle_beta   90.00
_cell.angle_gamma   90.00
#
_symmetry.space_group_name_H-M   'P 1'
#
loop_
_entity.id
_entity.type
_entity.pdbx_description
1 polymer ?
#
loop_
_entity_poly.entity_id
_entity_poly.type
_entity_poly.pdbx_seq_one_letter_code
_entity_poly.pdbx_strand_id
1 'polypeptide(L)'
;EVRAQLEERLMNERAVLICLACGLRIRTRVAMYGAKHSHCECGGTMLAAAREGLEERLVEWLASEDTTVQSRMERNAQLVRQRGIEALICLMARGVGEETATRILRKVPKGEYELMMRIIHEAELNYARTRRFWG
;
A
#
# COMPACT_ATOMS: atom_id res chain seq x y z
N GLU A 1 -22.66 -10.03 -1.31
CA GLU A 1 -21.43 -10.78 -1.64
C GLU A 1 -20.24 -10.07 -1.00
N VAL A 2 -19.66 -10.59 0.08
CA VAL A 2 -18.70 -9.87 0.96
C VAL A 2 -17.46 -9.33 0.21
N ARG A 3 -17.09 -9.96 -0.91
CA ARG A 3 -15.92 -9.58 -1.72
C ARG A 3 -16.12 -8.27 -2.48
N ALA A 4 -17.30 -8.05 -3.06
CA ALA A 4 -17.61 -6.80 -3.76
C ALA A 4 -17.57 -5.59 -2.82
N GLN A 5 -18.04 -5.76 -1.58
CA GLN A 5 -17.97 -4.71 -0.55
C GLN A 5 -16.53 -4.42 -0.11
N LEU A 6 -15.67 -5.46 -0.04
CA LEU A 6 -14.25 -5.28 0.26
C LEU A 6 -13.55 -4.49 -0.84
N GLU A 7 -13.77 -4.89 -2.08
CA GLU A 7 -13.20 -4.24 -3.24
C GLU A 7 -13.62 -2.77 -3.33
N GLU A 8 -14.93 -2.49 -3.25
CA GLU A 8 -15.46 -1.14 -3.30
C GLU A 8 -14.85 -0.25 -2.22
N ARG A 9 -14.69 -0.79 -1.00
CA ARG A 9 -14.03 -0.08 0.10
C ARG A 9 -12.56 0.22 -0.23
N LEU A 10 -11.80 -0.77 -0.69
CA LEU A 10 -10.37 -0.59 -0.98
C LEU A 10 -10.13 0.38 -2.14
N MET A 11 -10.97 0.33 -3.17
CA MET A 11 -10.88 1.21 -4.33
C MET A 11 -11.25 2.66 -4.00
N ASN A 12 -12.19 2.88 -3.07
CA ASN A 12 -12.57 4.21 -2.60
C ASN A 12 -11.70 4.73 -1.45
N GLU A 13 -10.82 3.91 -0.88
CA GLU A 13 -9.90 4.31 0.18
C GLU A 13 -8.97 5.44 -0.30
N ARG A 14 -8.68 6.37 0.61
CA ARG A 14 -7.73 7.46 0.33
C ARG A 14 -6.32 7.02 0.70
N ALA A 15 -5.46 7.02 -0.31
CA ALA A 15 -4.05 6.75 -0.17
C ALA A 15 -3.25 8.06 -0.22
N VAL A 16 -2.17 8.11 0.55
CA VAL A 16 -1.11 9.08 0.40
C VAL A 16 0.13 8.36 -0.11
N LEU A 17 0.74 8.91 -1.15
CA LEU A 17 2.03 8.47 -1.66
C LEU A 17 3.07 9.54 -1.34
N ILE A 18 4.25 9.12 -0.87
CA ILE A 18 5.38 10.01 -0.64
C ILE A 18 6.55 9.60 -1.54
N CYS A 19 7.11 10.58 -2.25
CA CYS A 19 8.28 10.35 -3.08
C CYS A 19 9.53 10.20 -2.21
N LEU A 20 10.25 9.08 -2.35
CA LEU A 20 11.49 8.87 -1.60
C LEU A 20 12.63 9.80 -2.04
N ALA A 21 12.54 10.42 -3.23
CA ALA A 21 13.58 11.29 -3.76
C ALA A 21 13.44 12.77 -3.34
N CYS A 22 12.20 13.29 -3.29
CA CYS A 22 11.96 14.72 -3.03
C CYS A 22 10.95 14.99 -1.91
N GLY A 23 10.35 13.95 -1.32
CA GLY A 23 9.36 14.08 -0.26
C GLY A 23 7.99 14.62 -0.69
N LEU A 24 7.75 14.84 -1.99
CA LEU A 24 6.43 15.26 -2.49
C LEU A 24 5.36 14.26 -2.07
N ARG A 25 4.21 14.80 -1.63
CA ARG A 25 3.07 14.03 -1.15
C ARG A 25 1.94 14.11 -2.15
N ILE A 26 1.43 12.96 -2.55
CA ILE A 26 0.34 12.83 -3.52
C ILE A 26 -0.81 12.14 -2.82
N ARG A 27 -1.94 12.85 -2.65
CA ARG A 27 -3.17 12.27 -2.08
C ARG A 27 -4.10 11.88 -3.21
N THR A 28 -4.54 10.63 -3.21
CA THR A 28 -5.42 10.11 -4.26
C THR A 28 -6.34 9.04 -3.71
N ARG A 29 -7.48 8.84 -4.35
CA ARG A 29 -8.22 7.57 -4.20
C ARG A 29 -7.47 6.47 -4.92
N VAL A 30 -7.51 5.25 -4.38
CA VAL A 30 -6.86 4.09 -5.01
C VAL A 30 -7.34 3.90 -6.46
N ALA A 31 -8.65 4.02 -6.70
CA ALA A 31 -9.24 3.91 -8.04
C ALA A 31 -8.69 4.91 -9.07
N MET A 32 -8.09 6.02 -8.63
CA MET A 32 -7.54 7.06 -9.50
C MET A 32 -6.03 6.91 -9.76
N TYR A 33 -5.38 5.97 -9.08
CA TYR A 33 -3.96 5.68 -9.26
C TYR A 33 -3.68 5.09 -10.65
N GLY A 34 -2.54 5.42 -11.25
CA GLY A 34 -2.19 5.07 -12.63
C GLY A 34 -2.79 6.02 -13.67
N ALA A 35 -4.09 6.34 -13.57
CA ALA A 35 -4.73 7.29 -14.47
C ALA A 35 -4.29 8.75 -14.22
N LYS A 36 -4.17 9.14 -12.95
CA LYS A 36 -3.74 10.50 -12.56
C LYS A 36 -2.30 10.57 -12.05
N HIS A 37 -1.83 9.49 -11.44
CA HIS A 37 -0.57 9.47 -10.71
C HIS A 37 0.16 8.14 -10.97
N SER A 38 1.30 8.20 -11.65
CA SER A 38 2.19 7.05 -11.89
C SER A 38 3.64 7.33 -11.52
N HIS A 39 3.99 8.61 -11.37
CA HIS A 39 5.31 9.10 -10.98
C HIS A 39 5.13 10.41 -10.19
N CYS A 40 6.20 10.80 -9.51
CA CYS A 40 6.32 12.11 -8.87
C CYS A 40 6.58 13.20 -9.92
N GLU A 41 6.18 14.44 -9.66
CA GLU A 41 6.50 15.60 -10.49
C GLU A 41 8.01 15.84 -10.64
N CYS A 42 8.83 15.38 -9.69
CA CYS A 42 10.30 15.42 -9.82
C CYS A 42 10.87 14.34 -10.77
N GLY A 43 10.02 13.50 -11.38
CA GLY A 43 10.42 12.35 -12.21
C GLY A 43 10.67 11.05 -11.43
N GLY A 44 10.64 11.10 -10.10
CA GLY A 44 10.86 9.92 -9.25
C GLY A 44 9.71 8.89 -9.33
N THR A 45 10.06 7.61 -9.47
CA THR A 45 9.07 6.50 -9.50
C THR A 45 8.98 5.73 -8.19
N MET A 46 9.82 6.05 -7.21
CA MET A 46 9.83 5.41 -5.89
C MET A 46 8.86 6.14 -4.98
N LEU A 47 7.61 5.69 -5.00
CA LEU A 47 6.50 6.26 -4.24
C LEU A 47 6.08 5.28 -3.16
N ALA A 48 6.43 5.54 -1.90
CA ALA A 48 5.94 4.76 -0.78
C ALA A 48 4.49 5.16 -0.47
N ALA A 49 3.60 4.18 -0.30
CA ALA A 49 2.18 4.40 -0.11
C ALA A 49 1.70 3.92 1.26
N ALA A 50 0.77 4.68 1.84
CA ALA A 50 0.00 4.28 3.02
C ALA A 50 -1.41 4.90 2.95
N ARG A 51 -2.26 4.49 3.90
CA ARG A 51 -3.56 5.15 4.12
C ARG A 51 -3.33 6.61 4.50
N GLU A 52 -4.22 7.51 4.07
CA GLU A 52 -4.10 8.95 4.29
C GLU A 52 -3.91 9.32 5.78
N GLY A 53 -4.58 8.62 6.70
CA GLY A 53 -4.41 8.83 8.15
C GLY A 53 -3.03 8.42 8.72
N LEU A 54 -2.13 7.89 7.90
CA LEU A 54 -0.74 7.57 8.27
C LEU A 54 0.26 8.50 7.57
N GLU A 55 -0.19 9.62 7.00
CA GLU A 55 0.69 10.59 6.32
C GLU A 55 1.84 11.07 7.21
N GLU A 56 1.55 11.48 8.44
CA GLU A 56 2.58 11.96 9.37
C GLU A 56 3.65 10.90 9.62
N ARG A 57 3.24 9.63 9.81
CA ARG A 57 4.17 8.51 9.97
C ARG A 57 5.01 8.25 8.73
N LEU A 58 4.47 8.43 7.52
CA LEU A 58 5.27 8.32 6.29
C LEU A 58 6.34 9.40 6.21
N VAL A 59 6.02 10.63 6.65
CA VAL A 59 6.98 11.74 6.70
C VAL A 59 8.07 11.44 7.72
N GLU A 60 7.70 10.98 8.91
CA GLU A 60 8.65 10.53 9.95
C GLU A 60 9.55 9.40 9.42
N TRP A 61 8.98 8.40 8.76
CA TRP A 61 9.76 7.28 8.21
C TRP A 61 10.69 7.72 7.08
N LEU A 62 10.29 8.68 6.25
CA LEU A 62 11.16 9.23 5.21
C LEU A 62 12.35 9.99 5.82
N ALA A 63 12.14 10.72 6.92
CA ALA A 63 13.18 11.46 7.61
C ALA A 63 14.05 10.60 8.53
N SER A 64 13.68 9.33 8.76
CA SER A 64 14.39 8.42 9.64
C SER A 64 15.75 8.02 9.08
N GLU A 65 16.78 8.04 9.93
CA GLU A 65 18.11 7.49 9.65
C GLU A 65 18.23 5.99 10.02
N ASP A 66 17.17 5.40 10.59
CA ASP A 66 17.12 3.96 10.86
C ASP A 66 17.06 3.17 9.54
N THR A 67 18.10 2.39 9.27
CA THR A 67 18.25 1.56 8.07
C THR A 67 17.11 0.56 7.90
N THR A 68 16.51 0.10 8.99
CA THR A 68 15.35 -0.80 8.96
C THR A 68 14.12 -0.08 8.42
N VAL A 69 13.89 1.16 8.88
CA VAL A 69 12.79 2.01 8.43
C VAL A 69 12.97 2.40 6.97
N GLN A 70 14.18 2.78 6.57
CA GLN A 70 14.52 3.10 5.19
C GLN A 70 14.30 1.88 4.27
N SER A 71 14.82 0.71 4.63
CA SER A 71 14.61 -0.53 3.88
C SER A 71 13.13 -0.90 3.74
N ARG A 72 12.34 -0.65 4.77
CA ARG A 72 10.89 -0.84 4.76
C ARG A 72 10.20 0.11 3.76
N MET A 73 10.57 1.39 3.77
CA MET A 73 10.04 2.40 2.85
C MET A 73 10.42 2.09 1.40
N GLU A 74 11.66 1.68 1.16
CA GLU A 74 12.14 1.25 -0.16
C GLU A 74 11.37 0.04 -0.68
N ARG A 75 11.17 -0.99 0.15
CA ARG A 75 10.38 -2.18 -0.21
C ARG A 75 8.93 -1.82 -0.53
N ASN A 76 8.32 -0.93 0.24
CA ASN A 76 6.99 -0.40 -0.04
C ASN A 76 6.95 0.29 -1.41
N ALA A 77 7.83 1.27 -1.64
CA ALA A 77 7.89 2.01 -2.89
C ALA A 77 8.21 1.13 -4.11
N GLN A 78 9.07 0.14 -3.94
CA GLN A 78 9.38 -0.84 -4.98
C GLN A 78 8.16 -1.68 -5.35
N LEU A 79 7.36 -2.08 -4.36
CA LEU A 79 6.12 -2.83 -4.58
C LEU A 79 5.13 -2.01 -5.40
N VAL A 80 4.94 -0.73 -5.04
CA VAL A 80 4.11 0.24 -5.78
C VAL A 80 4.62 0.40 -7.22
N ARG A 81 5.92 0.58 -7.41
CA ARG A 81 6.53 0.70 -8.74
C ARG A 81 6.31 -0.54 -9.62
N GLN A 82 6.42 -1.74 -9.05
CA GLN A 82 6.35 -3.00 -9.80
C GLN A 82 4.91 -3.45 -10.10
N ARG A 83 4.02 -3.31 -9.11
CA ARG A 83 2.65 -3.85 -9.18
C ARG A 83 1.58 -2.79 -9.41
N GLY A 84 1.94 -1.51 -9.30
CA GLY A 84 1.03 -0.40 -9.55
C GLY A 84 -0.16 -0.41 -8.60
N ILE A 85 -1.37 -0.30 -9.16
CA ILE A 85 -2.62 -0.24 -8.38
C ILE A 85 -2.84 -1.49 -7.50
N GLU A 86 -2.38 -2.67 -7.93
CA GLU A 86 -2.47 -3.90 -7.12
C GLU A 86 -1.72 -3.76 -5.78
N ALA A 87 -0.58 -3.07 -5.76
CA ALA A 87 0.15 -2.77 -4.54
C ALA A 87 -0.59 -1.79 -3.64
N LEU A 88 -1.18 -0.73 -4.20
CA LEU A 88 -1.99 0.21 -3.42
C LEU A 88 -3.17 -0.50 -2.77
N ILE A 89 -3.89 -1.34 -3.51
CA ILE A 89 -5.04 -2.08 -2.98
C ILE A 89 -4.60 -2.96 -1.80
N CYS A 90 -3.49 -3.69 -1.93
CA CYS A 90 -2.92 -4.46 -0.82
C CYS A 90 -2.58 -3.58 0.39
N LEU A 91 -1.88 -2.46 0.18
CA LEU A 91 -1.43 -1.57 1.26
C LEU A 91 -2.59 -0.83 1.95
N MET A 92 -3.73 -0.69 1.30
CA MET A 92 -4.95 -0.11 1.90
C MET A 92 -5.72 -1.11 2.77
N ALA A 93 -5.40 -2.40 2.70
CA ALA A 93 -6.01 -3.41 3.54
C ALA A 93 -5.57 -3.28 5.00
N ARG A 94 -6.49 -3.57 5.91
CA ARG A 94 -6.28 -3.48 7.36
C ARG A 94 -5.27 -4.53 7.81
N GLY A 95 -4.24 -4.08 8.54
CA GLY A 95 -3.17 -4.96 9.02
C GLY A 95 -2.18 -5.41 7.94
N VAL A 96 -2.25 -4.82 6.74
CA VAL A 96 -1.32 -5.15 5.66
C VAL A 96 -0.27 -4.05 5.53
N GLY A 97 0.93 -4.33 6.03
CA GLY A 97 2.15 -3.56 5.74
C GLY A 97 2.90 -4.07 4.51
N GLU A 98 4.05 -3.50 4.21
CA GLU A 98 4.90 -3.83 3.06
C GLU A 98 5.31 -5.31 3.00
N GLU A 99 5.62 -5.93 4.14
CA GLU A 99 6.01 -7.34 4.19
C GLU A 99 4.83 -8.26 3.85
N THR A 100 3.67 -7.95 4.43
CA THR A 100 2.44 -8.71 4.15
C THR A 100 1.99 -8.50 2.71
N ALA A 101 2.00 -7.26 2.21
CA ALA A 101 1.67 -6.94 0.83
C ALA A 101 2.62 -7.65 -0.15
N THR A 102 3.93 -7.67 0.13
CA THR A 102 4.92 -8.40 -0.66
C THR A 102 4.60 -9.89 -0.72
N ARG A 103 4.29 -10.51 0.42
CA ARG A 103 3.92 -11.93 0.49
C ARG A 103 2.62 -12.23 -0.28
N ILE A 104 1.63 -11.34 -0.22
CA ILE A 104 0.38 -11.47 -0.99
C ILE A 104 0.70 -11.42 -2.48
N LEU A 105 1.37 -10.37 -2.94
CA LEU A 105 1.62 -10.13 -4.37
C LEU A 105 2.61 -11.13 -4.98
N ARG A 106 3.49 -11.75 -4.18
CA ARG A 106 4.31 -12.88 -4.64
C ARG A 106 3.49 -14.13 -4.98
N LYS A 107 2.35 -14.33 -4.31
CA LYS A 107 1.46 -15.49 -4.54
C LYS A 107 0.45 -15.24 -5.65
N VAL A 108 0.25 -13.98 -6.03
CA VAL A 108 -0.77 -13.56 -6.99
C VAL A 108 -0.08 -13.18 -8.30
N PRO A 109 -0.27 -13.94 -9.40
CA PRO A 109 0.15 -13.50 -10.71
C PRO A 109 -0.47 -12.15 -11.08
N LYS A 110 0.22 -11.33 -11.87
CA LYS A 110 -0.29 -10.02 -12.27
C LYS A 110 -1.58 -10.19 -13.07
N GLY A 111 -2.63 -9.44 -12.74
CA GLY A 111 -3.96 -9.55 -13.36
C GLY A 111 -4.90 -10.57 -12.69
N GLU A 112 -4.42 -11.41 -11.77
CA GLU A 112 -5.26 -12.36 -11.01
C GLU A 112 -6.01 -11.67 -9.86
N TYR A 113 -6.89 -10.75 -10.22
CA TYR A 113 -7.51 -9.82 -9.30
C TYR A 113 -8.44 -10.49 -8.28
N GLU A 114 -9.24 -11.47 -8.71
CA GLU A 114 -10.11 -12.24 -7.81
C GLU A 114 -9.31 -13.03 -6.76
N LEU A 115 -8.17 -13.61 -7.16
CA LEU A 115 -7.27 -14.29 -6.24
C LEU A 115 -6.66 -13.29 -5.24
N MET A 116 -6.27 -12.11 -5.72
CA MET A 116 -5.78 -11.03 -4.86
C MET A 116 -6.80 -10.65 -3.79
N MET A 117 -8.06 -10.42 -4.19
CA MET A 117 -9.13 -10.03 -3.26
C MET A 117 -9.41 -11.11 -2.22
N ARG A 118 -9.36 -12.39 -2.60
CA ARG A 118 -9.49 -13.52 -1.66
C ARG A 118 -8.38 -13.52 -0.61
N ILE A 119 -7.13 -13.40 -1.02
CA ILE A 119 -5.99 -13.43 -0.11
C ILE A 119 -5.98 -12.18 0.80
N ILE A 120 -6.32 -11.00 0.27
CA ILE A 120 -6.45 -9.78 1.08
C ILE A 120 -7.55 -9.96 2.13
N HIS A 121 -8.71 -10.51 1.77
CA HIS A 121 -9.80 -10.74 2.71
C HIS A 121 -9.36 -11.65 3.86
N GLU A 122 -8.65 -12.75 3.56
CA GLU A 122 -8.08 -13.64 4.57
C GLU A 122 -7.07 -12.93 5.46
N ALA A 123 -6.24 -12.04 4.91
CA ALA A 123 -5.30 -11.24 5.68
C ALA A 123 -6.03 -10.30 6.67
N GLU A 124 -7.11 -9.62 6.25
CA GLU A 124 -7.90 -8.76 7.13
C GLU A 124 -8.59 -9.57 8.24
N LEU A 125 -9.13 -10.75 7.93
CA LEU A 125 -9.72 -11.65 8.93
C LEU A 125 -8.69 -12.10 9.96
N ASN A 126 -7.48 -12.47 9.50
CA ASN A 126 -6.40 -12.86 10.38
C ASN A 126 -5.96 -11.71 11.28
N TYR A 127 -5.81 -10.50 10.73
CA TYR A 127 -5.54 -9.30 11.52
C TYR A 127 -6.64 -9.03 12.54
N ALA A 128 -7.92 -9.10 12.16
CA ALA A 128 -9.04 -8.89 13.07
C ALA A 128 -9.05 -9.89 14.23
N ARG A 129 -8.66 -11.15 13.98
CA ARG A 129 -8.55 -12.20 15.00
C ARG A 129 -7.40 -11.94 15.97
N THR A 130 -6.22 -11.61 15.44
CA THR A 130 -4.99 -11.57 16.22
C THR A 130 -4.70 -10.20 16.82
N ARG A 131 -5.23 -9.09 16.29
CA ARG A 131 -4.91 -7.71 16.75
C ARG A 131 -5.05 -7.48 18.26
N ARG A 132 -5.88 -8.26 18.95
CA ARG A 132 -6.05 -8.21 20.41
C ARG A 132 -4.78 -8.56 21.20
N PHE A 133 -3.84 -9.27 20.55
CA PHE A 133 -2.57 -9.72 21.14
C PHE A 133 -1.39 -8.80 20.79
N TRP A 134 -1.64 -7.72 20.05
CA TRP A 134 -0.63 -6.76 19.61
C TRP A 134 -0.77 -5.54 20.53
N GLY A 135 -0.28 -5.69 21.76
CA GLY A 135 -0.19 -4.66 22.80
C GLY A 135 1.26 -4.48 23.21
#